data_AF-A0A4Y2X985-F1
#
_entry.id   AF-A0A4Y2X985-F1
#
_cell.length_a   1.000
_cell.length_b   1.000
_cell.length_c   1.000
_cell.angle_alpha   90.00
_cell.angle_beta   90.00
_cell.angle_gamma   90.00
#
_symmetry.space_group_name_H-M   'P 1'
#
loop_
_entity.id
_entity.type
_entity.pdbx_description
1 polymer ?
#
loop_
_entity_poly.entity_id
_entity_poly.type
_entity_poly.pdbx_seq_one_letter_code
_entity_poly.pdbx_strand_id
1 'polypeptide(L)'
;VYKFRGRLKGRCLSPKFILIFSKTNKDHKPKTVAKSFTFVPDDAARVRELFEWYNKKSEPKLISELNRGEYANIICQVIGIYCSKKTEAVILKIWDGTKTNQFESSHWGLKEEVIDEKLFTIAKNHYVVLFVYGQHAASAAELKVHNSSK
;
A
#
# COMPACT_ATOMS: atom_id res chain seq x y z
N VAL A 1 27.40 -7.76 -9.15
CA VAL A 1 27.29 -6.85 -7.97
C VAL A 1 28.46 -5.88 -8.03
N TYR A 2 28.29 -4.61 -7.64
CA TYR A 2 29.40 -3.63 -7.59
C TYR A 2 29.40 -2.88 -6.25
N LYS A 3 30.53 -2.29 -5.88
CA LYS A 3 30.62 -1.43 -4.68
C LYS A 3 30.29 0.01 -5.07
N PHE A 4 29.34 0.63 -4.38
CA PHE A 4 29.01 2.04 -4.52
C PHE A 4 29.06 2.69 -3.13
N ARG A 5 29.95 3.67 -2.95
CA ARG A 5 30.17 4.35 -1.66
C ARG A 5 30.36 3.35 -0.50
N GLY A 6 31.18 2.33 -0.71
CA GLY A 6 31.46 1.29 0.29
C GLY A 6 30.37 0.24 0.50
N ARG A 7 29.17 0.39 -0.08
CA ARG A 7 28.07 -0.59 0.02
C ARG A 7 27.98 -1.47 -1.22
N LEU A 8 27.66 -2.75 -1.02
CA LEU A 8 27.35 -3.65 -2.13
C LEU A 8 26.01 -3.26 -2.74
N LYS A 9 26.00 -3.03 -4.05
CA LYS A 9 24.80 -2.72 -4.82
C LYS A 9 24.58 -3.79 -5.88
N GLY A 10 23.42 -4.43 -5.79
CA GLY A 10 22.91 -5.27 -6.87
C GLY A 10 22.50 -4.41 -8.06
N ARG A 11 22.74 -4.91 -9.27
CA ARG A 11 22.19 -4.33 -10.51
C ARG A 11 21.34 -5.43 -11.15
N CYS A 12 20.05 -5.16 -11.32
CA CYS A 12 19.21 -5.99 -12.16
C CYS A 12 19.34 -5.49 -13.60
N LEU A 13 19.85 -6.34 -14.48
CA LEU A 13 20.10 -5.99 -15.89
C LEU A 13 18.84 -6.08 -16.76
N SER A 14 17.82 -6.81 -16.31
CA SER A 14 16.55 -6.97 -17.01
C SER A 14 15.44 -7.40 -16.06
N PRO A 15 14.21 -6.85 -16.17
CA PRO A 15 13.05 -7.35 -15.44
C PRO A 15 12.78 -8.85 -15.63
N LYS A 16 13.25 -9.44 -16.73
CA LYS A 16 13.15 -10.89 -17.00
C LYS A 16 13.94 -11.74 -16.01
N PHE A 17 14.86 -11.16 -15.25
CA PHE A 17 15.62 -11.87 -14.21
C PHE A 17 14.94 -11.83 -12.83
N ILE A 18 13.72 -11.30 -12.76
CA ILE A 18 12.99 -11.12 -11.50
C ILE A 18 11.82 -12.10 -11.45
N LEU A 19 11.76 -12.87 -10.37
CA LEU A 19 10.60 -13.64 -9.95
C LEU A 19 10.03 -12.99 -8.69
N ILE A 20 8.76 -12.60 -8.72
CA ILE A 20 8.08 -11.94 -7.59
C ILE A 20 7.08 -12.92 -6.97
N PHE A 21 7.30 -13.28 -5.72
CA PHE A 21 6.42 -14.18 -4.99
C PHE A 21 5.49 -13.38 -4.07
N SER A 22 4.21 -13.75 -4.05
CA SER A 22 3.22 -13.17 -3.12
C SER A 22 2.69 -14.24 -2.19
N LYS A 23 2.60 -13.94 -0.90
CA LYS A 23 2.00 -14.84 0.10
C LYS A 23 0.52 -15.12 -0.16
N THR A 24 -0.17 -14.19 -0.82
CA THR A 24 -1.58 -14.33 -1.20
C THR A 24 -1.80 -15.25 -2.41
N ASN A 25 -0.73 -15.64 -3.11
CA ASN A 25 -0.83 -16.58 -4.22
C ASN A 25 -0.76 -18.01 -3.67
N LYS A 26 -1.92 -18.68 -3.59
CA LYS A 26 -2.04 -20.05 -3.04
C LYS A 26 -1.11 -21.07 -3.69
N ASP A 27 -0.77 -20.86 -4.96
CA ASP A 27 0.08 -21.79 -5.71
C ASP A 27 1.58 -21.51 -5.52
N HIS A 28 1.97 -20.46 -4.78
CA HIS A 28 3.34 -19.94 -4.72
C HIS A 28 4.00 -19.69 -6.09
N LYS A 29 3.19 -19.56 -7.15
CA LYS A 29 3.70 -19.26 -8.49
C LYS A 29 4.26 -17.84 -8.53
N PRO A 30 5.48 -17.64 -9.05
CA PRO A 30 6.03 -16.31 -9.19
C PRO A 30 5.28 -15.53 -10.26
N LYS A 31 5.09 -14.23 -10.01
CA LYS A 31 4.80 -13.25 -11.06
C LYS A 31 6.11 -12.90 -11.75
N THR A 32 6.15 -13.03 -13.07
CA THR A 32 7.33 -12.67 -13.87
C THR A 32 6.93 -12.23 -15.28
N VAL A 33 7.80 -11.45 -15.91
CA VAL A 33 7.72 -11.09 -17.33
C VAL A 33 8.60 -11.98 -18.21
N ALA A 34 9.31 -12.95 -17.61
CA ALA A 34 10.09 -13.93 -18.34
C ALA A 34 9.17 -14.92 -19.07
N LYS A 35 9.50 -15.26 -20.32
CA LYS A 35 8.76 -16.28 -21.09
C LYS A 35 8.94 -17.69 -20.53
N SER A 36 10.10 -17.94 -19.94
CA SER A 36 10.45 -19.19 -19.26
C SER A 36 11.40 -18.88 -18.11
N PHE A 37 11.38 -19.72 -17.08
CA PHE A 37 12.25 -19.64 -15.93
C PHE A 37 12.43 -21.03 -15.33
N THR A 38 13.51 -21.22 -14.58
CA THR A 38 13.74 -22.41 -13.78
C THR A 38 13.32 -22.11 -12.35
N PHE A 39 12.53 -23.00 -11.76
CA PHE A 39 12.11 -22.93 -10.37
C PHE A 39 12.10 -24.34 -9.80
N VAL A 40 13.02 -24.62 -8.89
CA VAL A 40 13.25 -25.96 -8.33
C VAL A 40 12.72 -26.07 -6.90
N PRO A 41 12.56 -27.30 -6.35
CA PRO A 41 12.07 -27.48 -4.98
C PRO A 41 12.83 -26.68 -3.91
N ASP A 42 14.15 -26.52 -4.07
CA ASP A 42 14.98 -25.73 -3.15
C ASP A 42 14.61 -24.23 -3.16
N ASP A 43 14.28 -23.67 -4.33
CA ASP A 43 13.78 -22.29 -4.43
C ASP A 43 12.46 -22.15 -3.68
N ALA A 44 11.56 -23.14 -3.82
CA ALA A 44 10.28 -23.15 -3.14
C ALA A 44 10.43 -23.25 -1.61
N ALA A 45 11.37 -24.07 -1.12
CA ALA A 45 11.73 -24.11 0.29
C ALA A 45 12.24 -22.73 0.77
N ARG A 46 13.13 -22.11 -0.01
CA ARG A 46 13.69 -20.80 0.33
C ARG A 46 12.65 -19.68 0.37
N VAL A 47 11.71 -19.69 -0.57
CA VAL A 47 10.59 -18.72 -0.58
C VAL A 47 9.71 -18.88 0.66
N ARG A 48 9.42 -20.11 1.10
CA ARG A 48 8.67 -20.37 2.35
C ARG A 48 9.39 -19.82 3.57
N GLU A 49 10.68 -20.11 3.71
CA GLU A 49 11.51 -19.58 4.80
C GLU A 49 11.51 -18.04 4.84
N LEU A 50 11.61 -17.40 3.67
CA LEU A 50 11.59 -15.93 3.57
C LEU A 50 10.24 -15.36 3.99
N PHE A 51 9.12 -16.01 3.67
CA PHE A 51 7.81 -15.58 4.13
C PHE A 51 7.66 -15.72 5.65
N GLU A 52 8.13 -16.82 6.24
CA GLU A 52 8.12 -17.00 7.69
C GLU A 52 8.97 -15.95 8.41
N TRP A 53 10.16 -15.67 7.88
CA TRP A 53 11.03 -14.63 8.41
C TRP A 53 10.39 -13.23 8.29
N TYR A 54 9.79 -12.90 7.15
CA TYR A 54 9.16 -11.60 6.92
C TYR A 54 8.01 -11.34 7.88
N ASN A 55 7.14 -12.33 8.11
CA ASN A 55 6.01 -12.19 9.04
C ASN A 55 6.48 -11.82 10.45
N LYS A 56 7.68 -12.27 10.87
CA LYS A 56 8.23 -11.94 12.18
C LYS A 56 8.80 -10.53 12.28
N LYS A 57 9.06 -9.84 11.15
CA LYS A 57 9.84 -8.59 11.11
C LYS A 57 9.09 -7.35 10.66
N SER A 58 8.02 -7.51 9.88
CA SER A 58 7.40 -6.40 9.15
C SER A 58 5.88 -6.51 9.11
N GLU A 59 5.25 -6.60 10.28
CA GLU A 59 3.80 -6.45 10.36
C GLU A 59 3.42 -4.98 10.17
N PRO A 60 2.56 -4.66 9.19
CA PRO A 60 1.98 -3.32 9.07
C PRO A 60 1.25 -2.95 10.35
N LYS A 61 1.39 -1.70 10.79
CA LYS A 61 0.67 -1.20 11.95
C LYS A 61 -0.77 -0.86 11.58
N LEU A 62 -1.66 -1.03 12.56
CA LEU A 62 -3.01 -0.50 12.50
C LEU A 62 -2.99 1.00 12.78
N ILE A 63 -3.95 1.73 12.23
CA ILE A 63 -4.14 3.17 12.46
C ILE A 63 -4.29 3.45 13.96
N SER A 64 -4.99 2.58 14.69
CA SER A 64 -5.15 2.67 16.15
C SER A 64 -3.85 2.55 16.95
N GLU A 65 -2.77 2.04 16.34
CA GLU A 65 -1.47 1.81 17.01
C GLU A 65 -0.45 2.92 16.73
N LEU A 66 -0.82 3.91 15.91
CA LEU A 66 0.09 4.97 15.48
C LEU A 66 0.22 6.08 16.52
N ASN A 67 1.47 6.45 16.78
CA ASN A 67 1.79 7.62 17.58
C ASN A 67 2.00 8.85 16.70
N ARG A 68 1.82 10.05 17.28
CA ARG A 68 2.09 11.32 16.58
C ARG A 68 3.57 11.38 16.19
N GLY A 69 3.84 11.77 14.94
CA GLY A 69 5.20 11.90 14.39
C GLY A 69 5.87 10.59 13.96
N GLU A 70 5.16 9.46 14.04
CA GLU A 70 5.66 8.16 13.61
C GLU A 70 5.52 7.94 12.10
N TYR A 71 6.51 7.28 11.48
CA TYR A 71 6.40 6.71 10.14
C TYR A 71 6.06 5.23 10.23
N ALA A 72 5.03 4.79 9.51
CA ALA A 72 4.60 3.39 9.51
C ALA A 72 4.09 2.96 8.13
N ASN A 73 4.12 1.64 7.90
CA ASN A 73 3.40 1.01 6.80
C ASN A 73 2.03 0.56 7.31
N ILE A 74 0.97 0.90 6.57
CA ILE A 74 -0.41 0.61 6.95
C ILE A 74 -1.08 -0.11 5.77
N ILE A 75 -1.85 -1.16 6.06
CA ILE A 75 -2.79 -1.73 5.09
C ILE A 75 -4.15 -1.11 5.38
N CYS A 76 -4.70 -0.40 4.40
CA CYS A 76 -5.98 0.29 4.55
C CYS A 76 -6.79 0.24 3.25
N GLN A 77 -8.06 0.58 3.38
CA GLN A 77 -8.97 0.80 2.27
C GLN A 77 -9.14 2.31 2.03
N VAL A 78 -9.06 2.72 0.77
CA VAL A 78 -9.38 4.09 0.34
C VAL A 78 -10.89 4.22 0.26
N ILE A 79 -11.46 5.11 1.05
CA ILE A 79 -12.91 5.37 1.13
C ILE A 79 -13.29 6.71 0.49
N GLY A 80 -12.32 7.59 0.25
CA GLY A 80 -12.55 8.89 -0.37
C GLY A 80 -11.31 9.40 -1.07
N ILE A 81 -11.49 10.06 -2.21
CA ILE A 81 -10.43 10.66 -3.01
C ILE A 81 -10.87 12.06 -3.42
N TYR A 82 -10.01 13.04 -3.17
CA TYR A 82 -10.19 14.39 -3.63
C TYR A 82 -8.91 14.91 -4.29
N CYS A 83 -9.02 15.31 -5.55
CA CYS A 83 -7.96 15.99 -6.28
C CYS A 83 -8.13 17.50 -6.10
N SER A 84 -7.20 18.14 -5.36
CA SER A 84 -7.28 19.58 -5.15
C SER A 84 -7.05 20.34 -6.45
N LYS A 85 -7.92 21.32 -6.73
CA LYS A 85 -7.76 22.23 -7.88
C LYS A 85 -6.74 23.34 -7.64
N LYS A 86 -6.42 23.61 -6.36
CA LYS A 86 -5.56 24.73 -5.95
C LYS A 86 -4.13 24.30 -5.63
N THR A 87 -3.93 23.02 -5.35
CA THR A 87 -2.65 22.45 -4.94
C THR A 87 -2.43 21.17 -5.73
N GLU A 88 -1.18 20.80 -6.00
CA GLU A 88 -0.82 19.49 -6.58
C GLU A 88 -1.00 18.33 -5.59
N ALA A 89 -1.91 18.48 -4.62
CA ALA A 89 -2.14 17.53 -3.57
C ALA A 89 -3.37 16.67 -3.88
N VAL A 90 -3.24 15.37 -3.61
CA VAL A 90 -4.37 14.46 -3.55
C VAL A 90 -4.66 14.16 -2.10
N ILE A 91 -5.91 14.35 -1.68
CA ILE A 91 -6.38 14.05 -0.34
C ILE A 91 -7.08 12.71 -0.40
N LEU A 92 -6.63 11.77 0.42
CA LEU A 92 -7.22 10.45 0.56
C LEU A 92 -7.89 10.33 1.92
N LYS A 93 -9.10 9.79 1.95
CA LYS A 93 -9.69 9.26 3.17
C LYS A 93 -9.43 7.77 3.20
N ILE A 94 -8.80 7.30 4.26
CA ILE A 94 -8.42 5.90 4.43
C ILE A 94 -8.94 5.32 5.74
N TRP A 95 -9.25 4.04 5.73
CA TRP A 95 -9.69 3.30 6.91
C TRP A 95 -9.21 1.86 6.87
N ASP A 96 -8.78 1.32 8.01
CA ASP A 96 -8.25 -0.05 8.13
C ASP A 96 -9.16 -0.99 8.94
N GLY A 97 -10.36 -0.54 9.32
CA GLY A 97 -11.28 -1.30 10.17
C GLY A 97 -11.21 -0.94 11.65
N THR A 98 -10.17 -0.21 12.09
CA THR A 98 -9.96 0.13 13.50
C THR A 98 -10.52 1.50 13.85
N LYS A 99 -10.66 1.77 15.16
CA LYS A 99 -11.00 3.10 15.66
C LYS A 99 -9.71 3.93 15.75
N THR A 100 -9.69 5.08 15.09
CA THR A 100 -8.60 6.05 15.29
C THR A 100 -8.61 6.60 16.72
N ASN A 101 -7.43 6.66 17.34
CA ASN A 101 -7.22 7.36 18.61
C ASN A 101 -7.03 8.87 18.41
N GLN A 102 -6.85 9.29 17.15
CA GLN A 102 -6.66 10.68 16.77
C GLN A 102 -7.93 11.19 16.10
N PHE A 103 -8.68 12.02 16.82
CA PHE A 103 -9.69 12.87 16.23
C PHE A 103 -8.97 14.10 15.69
N GLU A 104 -8.87 14.27 14.37
CA GLU A 104 -8.61 15.62 13.86
C GLU A 104 -9.14 15.94 12.45
N SER A 105 -9.71 17.14 12.44
CA SER A 105 -10.25 18.02 11.40
C SER A 105 -11.27 17.46 10.41
N SER A 106 -12.42 18.13 10.44
CA SER A 106 -13.56 18.07 9.55
C SER A 106 -13.19 18.34 8.09
N HIS A 107 -12.67 17.34 7.37
CA HIS A 107 -12.67 17.34 5.90
C HIS A 107 -13.94 16.64 5.37
N TRP A 108 -15.10 17.20 5.75
CA TRP A 108 -16.39 16.74 5.24
C TRP A 108 -16.74 17.49 3.95
N GLY A 109 -17.03 16.73 2.90
CA GLY A 109 -17.77 17.23 1.74
C GLY A 109 -17.02 18.23 0.86
N LEU A 110 -15.81 17.89 0.41
CA LEU A 110 -15.17 18.67 -0.64
C LEU A 110 -15.97 18.48 -1.94
N LYS A 111 -16.28 19.60 -2.61
CA LYS A 111 -17.00 19.59 -3.88
C LYS A 111 -16.20 18.76 -4.89
N GLU A 112 -16.82 17.73 -5.47
CA GLU A 112 -16.21 16.73 -6.38
C GLU A 112 -15.34 15.64 -5.71
N GLU A 113 -15.43 15.48 -4.38
CA GLU A 113 -14.86 14.31 -3.72
C GLU A 113 -15.59 13.03 -4.17
N VAL A 114 -14.82 12.02 -4.55
CA VAL A 114 -15.33 10.68 -4.87
C VAL A 114 -15.27 9.83 -3.61
N ILE A 115 -16.42 9.36 -3.12
CA ILE A 115 -16.54 8.66 -1.83
C ILE A 115 -17.25 7.32 -2.02
N ASP A 116 -16.79 6.28 -1.33
CA ASP A 116 -17.59 5.07 -1.07
C ASP A 116 -18.55 5.38 0.09
N GLU A 117 -19.78 5.77 -0.23
CA GLU A 117 -20.77 6.21 0.77
C GLU A 117 -21.04 5.16 1.86
N LYS A 118 -21.03 3.87 1.48
CA LYS A 118 -21.30 2.77 2.40
C LYS A 118 -20.17 2.65 3.42
N LEU A 119 -18.93 2.59 2.95
CA LEU A 119 -17.79 2.51 3.84
C LEU A 119 -17.58 3.79 4.63
N PHE A 120 -17.84 4.94 4.03
CA PHE A 120 -17.79 6.23 4.73
C PHE A 120 -18.79 6.26 5.90
N THR A 121 -20.02 5.78 5.67
CA THR A 121 -21.04 5.66 6.73
C THR A 121 -20.62 4.67 7.83
N ILE A 122 -19.97 3.56 7.48
CA ILE A 122 -19.49 2.57 8.46
C ILE A 122 -18.31 3.12 9.25
N ALA A 123 -17.34 3.74 8.58
CA ALA A 123 -16.15 4.31 9.18
C ALA A 123 -16.50 5.47 10.12
N LYS A 124 -17.59 6.21 9.87
CA LYS A 124 -18.04 7.36 10.66
C LYS A 124 -16.89 8.36 10.86
N ASN A 125 -16.35 8.47 12.07
CA ASN A 125 -15.24 9.36 12.42
C ASN A 125 -13.93 8.60 12.65
N HIS A 126 -13.85 7.35 12.20
CA HIS A 126 -12.70 6.47 12.39
C HIS A 126 -11.74 6.43 11.19
N TYR A 127 -12.07 7.16 10.11
CA TYR A 127 -11.16 7.32 8.98
C TYR A 127 -10.09 8.37 9.27
N VAL A 128 -8.98 8.28 8.54
CA VAL A 128 -7.88 9.24 8.56
C VAL A 128 -7.80 9.95 7.23
N VAL A 129 -7.46 11.24 7.27
CA VAL A 129 -7.21 12.08 6.10
C VAL A 129 -5.72 12.11 5.82
N LEU A 130 -5.32 11.65 4.65
CA LEU A 130 -3.94 11.61 4.19
C LEU A 130 -3.74 12.60 3.04
N PHE A 131 -2.76 13.49 3.19
CA PHE A 131 -2.35 14.41 2.13
C PHE A 131 -1.16 13.83 1.37
N VAL A 132 -1.32 13.66 0.06
CA VAL A 132 -0.30 13.12 -0.83
C VAL A 132 0.22 14.24 -1.73
N TYR A 133 1.54 14.43 -1.75
CA TYR A 133 2.20 15.50 -2.49
C TYR A 133 3.25 14.97 -3.48
N GLY A 134 3.64 15.83 -4.42
CA GLY A 134 4.75 15.60 -5.35
C GLY A 134 4.48 14.43 -6.31
N GLN A 135 5.53 13.65 -6.60
CA GLN A 135 5.46 12.52 -7.56
C GLN A 135 4.42 11.45 -7.20
N HIS A 136 3.98 11.39 -5.93
CA HIS A 136 3.00 10.40 -5.48
C HIS A 136 1.55 10.85 -5.73
N ALA A 137 1.31 12.14 -5.96
CA ALA A 137 -0.03 12.67 -6.19
C ALA A 137 -0.65 12.09 -7.47
N ALA A 138 0.12 11.97 -8.55
CA ALA A 138 -0.35 11.36 -9.80
C ALA A 138 -0.84 9.92 -9.59
N SER A 139 -0.04 9.09 -8.90
CA SER A 139 -0.44 7.70 -8.59
C SER A 139 -1.65 7.64 -7.63
N ALA A 140 -1.76 8.58 -6.69
CA ALA A 140 -2.89 8.63 -5.76
C ALA A 140 -4.21 9.03 -6.45
N ALA A 141 -4.15 9.90 -7.46
CA ALA A 141 -5.32 10.32 -8.24
C ALA A 141 -5.94 9.18 -9.07
N GLU A 142 -5.15 8.17 -9.44
CA GLU A 142 -5.60 7.02 -10.24
C GLU A 142 -6.24 5.91 -9.39
N LEU A 143 -6.19 6.03 -8.06
CA LEU A 143 -6.82 5.07 -7.15
C LEU A 143 -8.34 5.09 -7.34
N LYS A 144 -8.97 3.95 -7.05
CA LYS A 144 -10.43 3.80 -7.12
C LYS A 144 -10.97 3.49 -5.75
N VAL A 145 -12.03 4.20 -5.36
CA VAL A 145 -12.88 3.76 -4.24
C VAL A 145 -13.66 2.52 -4.68
N HIS A 146 -14.01 1.66 -3.73
CA HIS A 146 -14.76 0.44 -4.05
C HIS A 146 -16.21 0.81 -4.36
N ASN A 147 -16.57 0.96 -5.64
CA ASN A 147 -17.97 1.14 -6.02
C ASN A 147 -18.71 -0.18 -5.76
N SER A 148 -19.39 -0.26 -4.62
CA SER A 148 -20.36 -1.31 -4.33
C SER A 148 -21.64 -1.05 -5.13
N SER A 149 -21.59 -1.14 -6.46
CA SER A 149 -22.78 -1.15 -7.30
C SER A 149 -23.30 -2.58 -7.40
N LYS A 150 -24.24 -2.93 -6.52
CA LYS A 150 -25.31 -3.90 -6.78
C LYS A 150 -26.57 -3.46 -6.06
#